data_AF-A0A914N8R6-F1
#
_entry.id   AF-A0A914N8R6-F1
#
_cell.length_a   1.000
_cell.length_b   1.000
_cell.length_c   1.000
_cell.angle_alpha   90.00
_cell.angle_beta   90.00
_cell.angle_gamma   90.00
#
_symmetry.space_group_name_H-M   'P 1'
#
loop_
_entity.id
_entity.type
_entity.pdbx_description
1 polymer ?
#
loop_
_entity_poly.entity_id
_entity_poly.type
_entity_poly.pdbx_seq_one_letter_code
_entity_poly.pdbx_strand_id
1 'polypeptide(L)' 'MTPHRGRASTGGSFPPFDVTLEDLRTLMEFRGDEAREKINTDYGGTDGFCQRLQTDPNNGISNNADELHRSD' A
#
# COMPACT_ATOMS: atom_id res chain seq x y z
N MET A 1 -42.32 -0.76 -19.55
CA MET A 1 -40.94 -1.05 -19.97
C MET A 1 -40.02 -0.06 -19.26
N THR A 2 -39.51 -0.44 -18.09
CA THR A 2 -38.57 0.36 -17.30
C THR A 2 -37.15 0.03 -17.74
N PRO A 3 -36.33 1.02 -18.15
CA PRO A 3 -34.95 0.76 -18.48
C PRO A 3 -34.17 0.48 -17.18
N HIS A 4 -33.69 -0.75 -17.04
CA HIS A 4 -32.73 -1.09 -16.01
C HIS A 4 -31.42 -0.36 -16.30
N ARG A 5 -31.21 0.68 -15.51
CA ARG A 5 -29.96 1.45 -15.34
C ARG A 5 -28.76 0.53 -15.50
N GLY A 6 -27.92 0.90 -16.47
CA GLY A 6 -26.68 0.19 -16.79
C GLY A 6 -25.92 -0.15 -15.52
N ARG A 7 -25.68 -1.45 -15.35
CA ARG A 7 -24.73 -1.99 -14.38
C ARG A 7 -23.41 -1.30 -14.65
N ALA A 8 -23.06 -0.35 -13.78
CA ALA A 8 -21.75 0.27 -13.78
C ALA A 8 -20.74 -0.87 -13.71
N SER A 9 -19.97 -1.03 -14.78
CA SER A 9 -18.74 -1.82 -14.76
C SER A 9 -17.93 -1.29 -13.59
N THR A 10 -17.80 -2.11 -12.56
CA THR A 10 -16.94 -1.84 -11.42
C THR A 10 -15.52 -1.82 -11.96
N GLY A 11 -15.07 -0.64 -12.38
CA GLY A 11 -13.65 -0.38 -12.58
C GLY A 11 -12.97 -0.75 -11.27
N GLY A 12 -11.96 -1.61 -11.35
CA GLY A 12 -11.31 -2.22 -10.19
C GLY A 12 -10.87 -1.14 -9.20
N SER A 13 -11.65 -0.96 -8.14
CA SER A 13 -11.29 -0.08 -7.05
C SER A 13 -10.29 -0.85 -6.20
N PHE A 14 -9.01 -0.69 -6.52
CA PHE A 14 -7.94 -1.21 -5.69
C PHE A 14 -8.06 -0.61 -4.28
N PRO A 15 -7.84 -1.40 -3.22
CA PRO A 15 -7.89 -0.88 -1.87
C PRO A 15 -6.81 0.21 -1.67
N PRO A 16 -7.11 1.29 -0.93
CA PRO A 16 -6.12 2.30 -0.56
C PRO A 16 -4.96 1.66 0.21
N PHE A 17 -3.78 2.28 0.18
CA PHE A 17 -2.69 1.88 1.06
C PHE A 17 -3.08 2.14 2.51
N ASP A 18 -2.70 1.22 3.40
CA ASP A 18 -2.93 1.35 4.84
C ASP A 18 -1.82 2.15 5.54
N VAL A 19 -0.95 2.80 4.75
CA VAL A 19 0.16 3.66 5.20
C VAL A 19 0.11 4.97 4.43
N THR A 20 0.16 6.09 5.13
CA THR A 20 0.18 7.42 4.51
C THR A 20 1.60 7.89 4.19
N LEU A 21 1.72 8.91 3.33
CA LEU A 21 3.01 9.57 3.07
C LEU A 21 3.58 10.25 4.32
N GLU A 22 2.74 10.71 5.23
CA GLU A 22 3.17 11.30 6.49
C GLU A 22 3.80 10.24 7.39
N ASP A 23 3.16 9.07 7.52
CA ASP A 23 3.70 7.93 8.26
C ASP A 23 5.07 7.50 7.72
N LEU A 24 5.21 7.44 6.38
CA LEU A 24 6.48 7.13 5.71
C LEU A 24 7.56 8.17 6.01
N ARG A 25 7.22 9.46 5.97
CA ARG A 25 8.16 10.54 6.29
C ARG A 25 8.61 10.44 7.73
N THR A 26 7.68 10.30 8.67
CA THR A 26 7.99 10.10 10.08
C THR A 26 8.86 8.86 10.29
N LEU A 27 8.61 7.76 9.57
CA LEU A 27 9.43 6.56 9.65
C LEU A 27 10.88 6.80 9.21
N MET A 28 11.08 7.59 8.15
CA MET A 28 12.41 7.94 7.63
C MET A 28 13.21 8.88 8.55
N GLU A 29 12.56 9.53 9.52
CA GLU A 29 13.24 10.34 10.53
C GLU A 29 13.97 9.48 11.57
N PHE A 30 13.44 8.28 11.86
CA PHE A 30 14.10 7.32 12.73
C PHE A 30 15.27 6.64 12.02
N ARG A 31 16.33 6.31 12.75
CA ARG A 31 17.54 5.65 12.20
C ARG A 31 17.94 4.44 13.04
N GLY A 32 18.57 3.47 12.38
CA GLY A 32 19.12 2.29 13.05
C GLY A 32 18.03 1.48 13.77
N ASP A 33 18.28 1.15 15.04
CA ASP A 33 17.38 0.32 15.84
C ASP A 33 16.03 0.97 16.14
N GLU A 34 15.95 2.30 16.30
CA GLU A 34 14.68 3.00 16.54
C GLU A 34 13.69 2.81 15.39
N ALA A 35 14.17 2.93 14.14
CA ALA A 35 13.34 2.67 12.97
C ALA A 35 12.87 1.22 12.93
N ARG A 36 13.75 0.29 13.31
CA ARG A 36 13.45 -1.15 13.30
C ARG A 36 12.41 -1.52 14.35
N GLU A 37 12.49 -0.91 15.53
CA GLU A 37 11.51 -1.08 16.61
C GLU A 37 10.15 -0.48 16.24
N LYS A 38 10.14 0.71 15.63
CA LYS A 38 8.94 1.34 15.05
C LYS A 38 8.26 0.44 14.02
N ILE A 39 9.03 -0.10 13.07
CA ILE A 39 8.52 -1.04 12.05
C ILE A 39 7.88 -2.26 12.71
N ASN A 40 8.56 -2.83 13.70
CA ASN A 40 8.07 -4.03 14.37
C ASN A 40 6.78 -3.77 15.19
N THR A 41 6.74 -2.64 15.88
CA THR A 41 5.64 -2.28 16.79
C THR A 41 4.40 -1.80 16.03
N ASP A 42 4.57 -0.88 15.08
CA ASP A 42 3.43 -0.20 14.45
C ASP A 42 2.89 -0.96 13.23
N TYR A 43 3.76 -1.73 12.58
CA TYR A 43 3.46 -2.40 11.31
C TYR A 43 3.50 -3.92 11.40
N GLY A 44 3.92 -4.50 12.52
CA GLY A 44 4.05 -5.96 12.67
C GLY A 44 5.29 -6.52 11.97
N GLY A 45 6.33 -5.69 11.82
CA GLY A 45 7.58 -6.04 11.17
C GLY A 45 7.61 -5.64 9.70
N THR A 46 8.69 -6.02 9.01
CA THR A 46 8.87 -5.72 7.59
C THR A 46 7.80 -6.35 6.72
N ASP A 47 7.32 -7.55 7.08
CA ASP A 47 6.27 -8.25 6.34
C ASP A 47 4.93 -7.49 6.38
N GLY A 48 4.49 -7.10 7.58
CA GLY A 48 3.26 -6.31 7.73
C GLY A 48 3.39 -4.89 7.17
N PHE A 49 4.58 -4.29 7.19
CA PHE A 49 4.85 -3.03 6.50
C PHE A 49 4.71 -3.17 4.98
N CYS A 50 5.31 -4.21 4.40
CA CYS A 50 5.20 -4.53 2.98
C CYS A 50 3.75 -4.82 2.56
N GLN A 51 3.01 -5.57 3.37
CA GLN A 51 1.60 -5.88 3.10
C GLN A 51 0.73 -4.61 3.00
N ARG A 52 0.95 -3.63 3.90
CA ARG A 52 0.20 -2.36 3.89
C ARG A 52 0.56 -1.46 2.69
N LEU A 53 1.80 -1.57 2.22
CA LEU A 53 2.27 -0.94 0.99
C LEU A 53 1.89 -1.73 -0.28
N GLN A 54 1.16 -2.85 -0.14
CA GLN A 54 0.81 -3.74 -1.25
C GLN A 54 2.04 -4.21 -2.04
N THR A 55 3.18 -4.39 -1.34
CA THR A 55 4.44 -4.85 -1.93
C THR A 55 4.86 -6.18 -1.32
N ASP A 56 5.62 -6.98 -2.06
CA ASP A 56 6.26 -8.18 -1.51
C ASP A 56 7.62 -7.81 -0.88
N PRO A 57 7.97 -8.35 0.30
CA PRO A 57 9.26 -8.09 0.93
C PRO A 57 10.47 -8.62 0.15
N ASN A 58 10.29 -9.67 -0.67
CA ASN A 58 11.36 -10.29 -1.46
C ASN A 58 11.35 -9.83 -2.92
N ASN A 59 10.15 -9.70 -3.50
CA ASN A 59 9.94 -9.41 -4.91
C ASN A 59 9.67 -7.92 -5.18
N GLY A 60 9.46 -7.10 -4.15
CA GLY A 60 9.13 -5.69 -4.30
C GLY A 60 7.75 -5.46 -4.90
N ILE A 61 7.58 -4.31 -5.55
CA ILE A 61 6.33 -3.93 -6.19
C ILE A 61 6.21 -4.70 -7.51
N SER A 62 5.05 -5.33 -7.71
CA SER A 62 4.71 -6.08 -8.91
C SER A 62 4.82 -5.18 -10.16
N ASN A 63 5.52 -5.65 -11.21
CA ASN A 63 5.73 -4.92 -12.47
C ASN A 63 4.47 -4.87 -13.36
N ASN A 64 3.29 -5.13 -12.80
CA ASN A 64 2.04 -4.92 -13.51
C ASN A 64 1.87 -3.42 -13.75
N ALA A 65 1.75 -3.03 -15.01
CA ALA A 65 1.64 -1.62 -15.41
C ALA A 65 0.45 -0.89 -14.73
N ASP A 66 -0.63 -1.62 -14.41
CA ASP A 66 -1.77 -1.11 -13.64
C ASP A 66 -1.42 -0.76 -12.18
N GLU A 67 -0.52 -1.49 -11.53
CA GLU A 67 -0.05 -1.17 -10.17
C GLU A 67 0.99 -0.05 -10.18
N LEU A 68 1.87 -0.04 -11.18
CA LEU A 68 2.97 0.94 -11.29
C LEU A 68 2.45 2.36 -11.63
N HIS A 69 1.44 2.46 -12.51
CA HIS A 69 0.84 3.74 -12.92
C HIS A 69 0.11 4.49 -11.79
N ARG A 70 -0.10 3.83 -10.64
CA ARG A 70 -0.67 4.43 -9.43
C ARG A 70 0.29 5.36 -8.67
N SER A 71 1.58 5.34 -9.01
CA SER A 71 2.65 6.02 -8.26
C SER A 71 3.15 7.33 -8.88
N ASP A 72 2.64 7.71 -10.06
CA ASP A 72 2.96 8.96 -10.79
C ASP A 72 1.92 10.06 -10.45
#